data_AF-A0A2N8TD90-F1
#
_entry.id   AF-A0A2N8TD90-F1
#
_cell.length_a   1.000
_cell.length_b   1.000
_cell.length_c   1.000
_cell.angle_alpha   90.00
_cell.angle_beta   90.00
_cell.angle_gamma   90.00
#
_symmetry.space_group_name_H-M   'P 1'
#
loop_
_entity.id
_entity.type
_entity.pdbx_description
1 polymer ?
#
loop_
_entity_poly.entity_id
_entity_poly.type
_entity_poly.pdbx_seq_one_letter_code
_entity_poly.pdbx_strand_id
1 'polypeptide(L)' 'VPAALVDHARKVADDHHARTGTPIDTDTLRARLGVPPQLADAIAAQLA' A
#
# COMPACT_ATOMS: atom_id res chain seq x y z
N VAL A 1 10.21 4.13 7.75
CA VAL A 1 9.62 2.81 7.41
C VAL A 1 10.65 2.02 6.63
N PRO A 2 10.80 0.70 6.83
CA PRO A 2 11.74 -0.11 6.05
C PRO A 2 11.48 0.01 4.54
N ALA A 3 12.53 0.24 3.74
CA ALA A 3 12.42 0.42 2.28
C ALA A 3 11.75 -0.79 1.59
N ALA A 4 12.06 -2.02 2.04
CA ALA A 4 11.45 -3.24 1.52
C ALA A 4 9.92 -3.29 1.67
N LEU A 5 9.35 -2.69 2.72
CA LEU A 5 7.90 -2.61 2.88
C LEU A 5 7.28 -1.57 1.94
N VAL A 6 7.98 -0.47 1.69
CA VAL A 6 7.54 0.57 0.75
C VAL A 6 7.54 0.02 -0.68
N ASP A 7 8.57 -0.72 -1.07
CA ASP A 7 8.66 -1.37 -2.38
C ASP A 7 7.53 -2.40 -2.56
N HIS A 8 7.26 -3.20 -1.52
CA HIS A 8 6.15 -4.15 -1.55
C HIS A 8 4.80 -3.45 -1.66
N ALA A 9 4.60 -2.36 -0.90
CA ALA A 9 3.37 -1.59 -0.94
C ALA A 9 3.13 -0.93 -2.31
N ARG A 10 4.20 -0.40 -2.93
CA ARG A 10 4.13 0.15 -4.28
C ARG A 10 3.70 -0.90 -5.30
N LYS A 11 4.30 -2.09 -5.23
CA LYS A 11 3.91 -3.22 -6.09
C LYS A 11 2.43 -3.60 -5.89
N VAL A 12 1.97 -3.68 -4.65
CA VAL A 12 0.56 -3.99 -4.33
C VAL A 12 -0.39 -2.91 -4.88
N ALA A 13 0.01 -1.64 -4.80
CA ALA A 13 -0.76 -0.52 -5.34
C ALA A 13 -0.83 -0.57 -6.87
N ASP A 14 0.31 -0.81 -7.53
CA ASP A 14 0.40 -0.94 -8.99
C ASP A 14 -0.43 -2.14 -9.48
N ASP A 15 -0.32 -3.30 -8.83
CA ASP A 15 -1.09 -4.50 -9.14
C ASP A 15 -2.60 -4.27 -8.95
N HIS A 16 -3.00 -3.52 -7.93
CA HIS A 16 -4.41 -3.17 -7.72
C HIS A 16 -4.91 -2.25 -8.83
N HIS A 17 -4.16 -1.20 -9.16
CA HIS A 17 -4.51 -0.25 -10.20
C HIS A 17 -4.58 -0.93 -11.58
N ALA A 18 -3.63 -1.81 -11.91
CA ALA A 18 -3.64 -2.58 -13.15
C ALA A 18 -4.86 -3.52 -13.27
N ARG A 19 -5.37 -4.03 -12.14
CA ARG A 19 -6.53 -4.95 -12.13
C ARG A 19 -7.88 -4.26 -12.08
N THR A 20 -7.96 -3.13 -11.40
CA THR A 20 -9.24 -2.46 -11.07
C THR A 20 -9.44 -1.14 -11.80
N GLY A 21 -8.35 -0.54 -12.31
CA GLY A 21 -8.36 0.81 -12.87
C GLY A 21 -8.52 1.92 -11.82
N THR A 22 -8.52 1.59 -10.52
CA THR A 22 -8.63 2.54 -9.42
C THR A 22 -7.40 2.51 -8.53
N PRO A 23 -7.03 3.63 -7.88
CA PRO A 23 -6.00 3.62 -6.84
C PRO A 23 -6.45 2.74 -5.66
N ILE A 24 -5.48 2.06 -5.03
CA ILE A 24 -5.76 1.25 -3.83
C ILE A 24 -6.05 2.17 -2.64
N ASP A 25 -7.10 1.89 -1.88
CA ASP A 25 -7.38 2.57 -0.62
C ASP A 25 -6.48 2.05 0.51
N THR A 26 -6.23 2.88 1.52
CA THR A 26 -5.33 2.54 2.62
C THR A 26 -5.80 1.33 3.42
N ASP A 27 -7.11 1.09 3.53
CA ASP A 27 -7.66 -0.08 4.20
C ASP A 27 -7.37 -1.38 3.45
N THR A 28 -7.54 -1.38 2.13
CA THR A 28 -7.17 -2.52 1.27
C THR A 28 -5.65 -2.73 1.25
N LEU A 29 -4.85 -1.65 1.20
CA LEU A 29 -3.40 -1.74 1.25
C LEU A 29 -2.93 -2.37 2.56
N ARG A 30 -3.52 -1.94 3.69
CA ARG A 30 -3.29 -2.52 5.02
C ARG A 30 -3.64 -4.01 5.07
N ALA A 31 -4.82 -4.37 4.58
CA ALA A 31 -5.29 -5.75 4.57
C ALA A 31 -4.36 -6.67 3.75
N ARG A 32 -3.79 -6.17 2.65
CA ARG A 32 -2.84 -6.91 1.80
C ARG A 32 -1.44 -7.01 2.40
N LEU A 33 -0.98 -5.95 3.08
CA LEU A 33 0.34 -5.94 3.71
C LEU A 33 0.38 -6.70 5.04
N GLY A 34 -0.76 -6.89 5.71
CA GLY A 34 -0.81 -7.53 7.03
C GLY A 34 -0.14 -6.70 8.14
N VAL A 35 -0.06 -5.38 7.95
CA VAL A 35 0.63 -4.46 8.86
C VAL A 35 -0.35 -3.69 9.75
N PRO A 36 0.11 -3.15 10.90
CA PRO A 36 -0.70 -2.27 11.74
C PRO A 36 -1.18 -1.02 10.98
N PRO A 37 -2.35 -0.45 11.33
CA PRO A 37 -2.94 0.69 10.63
C PRO A 37 -1.99 1.90 10.57
N GLN A 38 -1.32 2.21 11.69
CA GLN A 38 -0.30 3.26 11.80
C GLN A 38 0.81 3.15 10.74
N LEU A 39 1.22 1.91 10.43
CA LEU A 39 2.29 1.66 9.47
C LEU A 39 1.78 1.75 8.03
N ALA A 40 0.54 1.28 7.78
CA ALA A 40 -0.11 1.43 6.49
C ALA A 40 -0.32 2.90 6.14
N ASP A 41 -0.77 3.73 7.09
CA ASP A 41 -0.95 5.16 6.90
C ASP A 41 0.39 5.86 6.58
N ALA A 42 1.47 5.49 7.29
CA ALA A 42 2.80 6.04 7.02
C ALA A 42 3.33 5.67 5.62
N ILE A 43 2.98 4.48 5.12
CA ILE A 43 3.33 4.04 3.77
C ILE A 43 2.46 4.76 2.73
N ALA A 44 1.14 4.83 2.97
CA ALA A 44 0.21 5.52 2.08
C ALA A 44 0.57 7.01 1.93
N ALA A 45 0.99 7.67 3.01
CA ALA A 45 1.48 9.04 2.98
C ALA A 45 2.78 9.21 2.15
N GLN A 46 3.57 8.15 1.94
CA GLN A 46 4.73 8.16 1.04
C GLN A 46 4.40 7.81 -0.42
N LEU A 47 3.21 7.26 -0.67
CA LEU A 47 2.73 6.92 -2.01
C LEU A 47 1.88 8.04 -2.64
N ALA A 48 1.46 9.02 -1.84
CA ALA A 48 0.72 10.22 -2.25
C ALA A 48 1.56 11.17 -3.13
#